data_AF-A0A7Y7IYE1-F1
#
_entry.id   AF-A0A7Y7IYE1-F1
#
_cell.length_a   1.000
_cell.length_b   1.000
_cell.length_c   1.000
_cell.angle_alpha   90.00
_cell.angle_beta   90.00
_cell.angle_gamma   90.00
#
_symmetry.space_group_name_H-M   'P 1'
#
loop_
_entity.id
_entity.type
_entity.pdbx_description
1 polymer ?
#
loop_
_entity_poly.entity_id
_entity_poly.type
_entity_poly.pdbx_seq_one_letter_code
_entity_poly.pdbx_strand_id
1 'polypeptide(L)'
;MHVVSAPPAGRLSWRDVRTLALAALGGALEFYDFVIFAYFAKIIAQHFFPAAQPDWLRQTETFGLFGAGYLARPLGGVVMAHFGDRHGRKKMFAFSVLLMAAPTLLMGLLPGFGTLGLAAP
;
A
#
# COMPACT_ATOMS: atom_id res chain seq x y z
N MET A 1 -17.70 18.49 42.03
CA MET A 1 -16.92 18.70 40.80
C MET A 1 -15.60 17.94 40.93
N HIS A 2 -15.50 16.74 40.37
CA HIS A 2 -14.24 15.98 40.34
C HIS A 2 -13.44 16.42 39.13
N VAL A 3 -12.37 17.18 39.35
CA VAL A 3 -11.38 17.50 38.33
C VAL A 3 -10.54 16.25 38.13
N VAL A 4 -10.78 15.52 37.04
CA VAL A 4 -9.89 14.44 36.59
C VAL A 4 -8.61 15.10 36.11
N SER A 5 -7.56 15.07 36.94
CA SER A 5 -6.22 15.50 36.54
C SER A 5 -5.69 14.55 35.46
N ALA A 6 -5.35 15.10 34.29
CA ALA A 6 -4.72 14.34 33.23
C ALA A 6 -3.37 13.77 33.73
N PRO A 7 -3.03 12.51 33.41
CA PRO A 7 -1.75 11.94 33.82
C PRO A 7 -0.59 12.76 33.22
N PRO A 8 0.52 12.93 33.95
CA PRO A 8 1.68 13.66 33.44
C PRO A 8 2.21 12.95 32.19
N ALA A 9 2.46 13.72 31.12
CA ALA A 9 3.02 13.21 29.89
C ALA A 9 4.40 12.60 30.17
N GLY A 10 4.45 11.28 30.35
CA GLY A 10 5.68 10.53 30.54
C GLY A 10 6.59 10.69 29.31
N ARG A 11 7.89 10.87 29.54
CA ARG A 11 8.87 10.94 28.45
C ARG A 11 8.84 9.63 27.66
N LEU A 12 8.64 9.72 26.35
CA LEU A 12 8.65 8.56 25.45
C LEU A 12 9.95 7.77 25.64
N SER A 13 9.84 6.46 25.86
CA SER A 13 11.01 5.59 25.90
C SER A 13 11.62 5.48 24.51
N TRP A 14 12.92 5.17 24.42
CA TRP A 14 13.60 4.90 23.16
C TRP A 14 12.88 3.80 22.35
N ARG A 15 12.29 2.81 23.03
CA ARG A 15 11.49 1.75 22.41
C ARG A 15 10.20 2.27 21.79
N ASP A 16 9.55 3.25 22.40
CA ASP A 16 8.32 3.88 21.90
C ASP A 16 8.64 4.71 20.66
N VAL A 17 9.73 5.51 20.71
CA VAL A 17 10.23 6.28 19.58
C VAL A 17 10.57 5.37 18.40
N ARG A 18 11.26 4.25 18.64
CA ARG A 18 11.58 3.28 17.58
C ARG A 18 10.32 2.67 16.96
N THR A 19 9.32 2.33 17.78
CA THR A 19 8.07 1.74 17.29
C THR A 19 7.26 2.75 16.49
N LEU A 20 7.19 4.00 16.95
CA LEU A 20 6.57 5.10 16.23
C LEU A 20 7.25 5.37 14.89
N ALA A 21 8.59 5.40 14.87
CA ALA A 21 9.36 5.58 13.65
C ALA A 21 9.09 4.45 12.63
N LEU A 22 9.05 3.20 13.06
CA LEU A 22 8.72 2.06 12.19
C LEU A 22 7.29 2.15 11.64
N ALA A 23 6.31 2.56 12.47
CA ALA A 23 4.95 2.77 12.01
C ALA A 23 4.84 3.92 11.00
N ALA A 24 5.53 5.03 11.26
CA ALA A 24 5.57 6.19 10.37
C ALA A 24 6.25 5.85 9.02
N LEU A 25 7.34 5.08 9.04
CA LEU A 25 8.00 4.60 7.83
C LEU A 25 7.08 3.71 6.99
N GLY A 26 6.30 2.82 7.62
CA GLY A 26 5.30 2.02 6.92
C GLY A 26 4.27 2.89 6.19
N GLY A 27 3.69 3.88 6.89
CA GLY A 27 2.74 4.81 6.28
C GLY A 27 3.36 5.70 5.20
N ALA A 28 4.62 6.13 5.36
CA ALA A 28 5.33 6.89 4.34
C ALA A 28 5.57 6.07 3.07
N LEU A 29 5.91 4.78 3.21
CA LEU A 29 6.17 3.88 2.10
C LEU A 29 4.86 3.55 1.35
N GLU A 30 3.74 3.38 2.05
CA GLU A 30 2.41 3.31 1.43
C GLU A 30 2.03 4.56 0.63
N PHE A 31 2.44 5.74 1.11
CA PHE A 31 2.18 7.00 0.40
C PHE A 31 3.09 7.14 -0.82
N TYR A 32 4.36 6.74 -0.68
CA TYR A 32 5.33 6.70 -1.78
C TYR A 32 4.82 5.86 -2.96
N ASP A 33 4.35 4.64 -2.69
CA ASP A 33 3.84 3.73 -3.74
C ASP A 33 2.64 4.33 -4.49
N PHE A 34 1.78 5.10 -3.83
CA PHE A 34 0.68 5.77 -4.52
C PHE A 34 1.12 6.95 -5.38
N VAL A 35 2.01 7.78 -4.86
CA VAL A 35 2.54 8.92 -5.62
C VAL A 35 3.29 8.42 -6.85
N ILE A 36 4.11 7.39 -6.70
CA ILE A 36 4.90 6.84 -7.82
C ILE A 36 3.98 6.18 -8.85
N PHE A 37 2.94 5.44 -8.44
CA PHE A 37 1.96 4.87 -9.37
C PHE A 37 1.26 5.97 -10.16
N ALA A 38 0.74 7.01 -9.50
CA ALA A 38 0.04 8.10 -10.17
C ALA A 38 0.96 8.86 -11.13
N TYR A 39 2.23 9.06 -10.75
CA TYR A 39 3.24 9.69 -11.59
C TYR A 39 3.55 8.86 -12.85
N PHE A 40 3.70 7.56 -12.70
CA PHE A 40 4.00 6.63 -13.80
C PHE A 40 2.76 6.10 -14.54
N ALA A 41 1.55 6.52 -14.16
CA ALA A 41 0.30 5.98 -14.71
C ALA A 41 0.26 6.00 -16.25
N LYS A 42 0.75 7.07 -16.89
CA LYS A 42 0.81 7.13 -18.37
C LYS A 42 1.73 6.07 -18.97
N ILE A 43 2.88 5.81 -18.35
CA ILE A 43 3.86 4.81 -18.81
C ILE A 43 3.30 3.41 -18.59
N ILE A 44 2.68 3.16 -17.44
CA ILE A 44 1.98 1.91 -17.13
C ILE A 44 0.88 1.65 -18.16
N ALA A 45 0.06 2.66 -18.46
CA ALA A 45 -1.02 2.57 -19.45
C ALA A 45 -0.51 2.14 -20.84
N GLN A 46 0.66 2.64 -21.26
CA GLN A 46 1.24 2.33 -22.57
C GLN A 46 1.90 0.95 -22.62
N HIS A 47 2.44 0.46 -21.49
CA HIS A 47 3.15 -0.81 -21.42
C HIS A 47 2.28 -2.01 -21.10
N PHE A 48 1.22 -1.84 -20.31
CA PHE A 48 0.36 -2.95 -19.86
C PHE A 48 -0.92 -3.10 -20.68
N PHE A 49 -1.36 -2.06 -21.42
CA PHE A 49 -2.59 -2.13 -22.20
C PHE A 49 -2.33 -2.12 -23.71
N PRO A 50 -3.06 -2.93 -24.52
CA PRO A 50 -2.85 -3.06 -25.95
C PRO A 50 -2.86 -1.72 -26.71
N ALA A 51 -1.91 -1.53 -27.61
CA ALA A 51 -1.81 -0.34 -28.45
C ALA A 51 -2.99 -0.15 -29.43
N ALA A 52 -3.80 -1.18 -29.65
CA ALA A 52 -5.03 -1.11 -30.44
C ALA A 52 -6.14 -0.30 -29.74
N GLN A 53 -6.04 -0.06 -28.43
CA GLN A 53 -7.02 0.69 -27.66
C GLN A 53 -6.75 2.20 -27.70
N PRO A 54 -7.79 3.04 -27.73
CA PRO A 54 -7.64 4.49 -27.62
C PRO A 54 -6.87 4.90 -26.34
N ASP A 55 -5.99 5.91 -26.45
CA ASP A 55 -5.15 6.36 -25.34
C ASP A 55 -5.94 6.75 -24.08
N TRP A 56 -7.10 7.37 -24.26
CA TRP A 56 -7.97 7.78 -23.14
C TRP A 56 -8.52 6.58 -22.37
N LEU A 57 -8.79 5.46 -23.06
CA LEU A 57 -9.34 4.26 -22.43
C LEU A 57 -8.27 3.59 -21.55
N ARG A 58 -7.04 3.44 -22.07
CA ARG A 58 -5.90 2.87 -21.32
C ARG A 58 -5.55 3.66 -20.07
N GLN A 59 -5.58 5.00 -20.17
CA GLN A 59 -5.39 5.86 -19.01
C GLN A 59 -6.51 5.68 -17.99
N THR A 60 -7.77 5.60 -18.44
CA THR A 60 -8.93 5.39 -17.56
C THR A 60 -8.85 4.05 -16.85
N GLU A 61 -8.46 2.98 -17.53
CA GLU A 61 -8.23 1.65 -16.94
C GLU A 61 -7.10 1.68 -15.89
N THR A 62 -6.01 2.40 -16.17
CA THR A 62 -4.89 2.55 -15.23
C THR A 62 -5.29 3.33 -13.99
N PHE A 63 -6.05 4.42 -14.13
CA PHE A 63 -6.65 5.12 -13.00
C PHE A 63 -7.74 4.30 -12.31
N GLY A 64 -8.41 3.40 -13.03
CA GLY A 64 -9.32 2.40 -12.47
C GLY A 64 -8.61 1.44 -11.53
N LEU A 65 -7.44 0.92 -11.92
CA LEU A 65 -6.56 0.12 -11.06
C LEU A 65 -6.10 0.92 -9.83
N PHE A 66 -5.72 2.19 -10.01
CA PHE A 66 -5.38 3.08 -8.89
C PHE A 66 -6.55 3.23 -7.91
N GLY A 67 -7.76 3.49 -8.42
CA GLY A 67 -8.98 3.62 -7.62
C GLY A 67 -9.36 2.32 -6.90
N ALA A 68 -9.26 1.18 -7.59
CA ALA A 68 -9.48 -0.13 -6.99
C ALA A 68 -8.49 -0.42 -5.85
N GLY A 69 -7.21 -0.10 -6.04
CA GLY A 69 -6.19 -0.19 -5.00
C GLY A 69 -6.48 0.71 -3.80
N TYR A 70 -7.03 1.92 -4.05
CA TYR A 70 -7.47 2.82 -2.98
C TYR A 70 -8.65 2.25 -2.19
N LEU A 71 -9.64 1.66 -2.87
CA LEU A 71 -10.79 1.00 -2.22
C LEU A 71 -10.41 -0.28 -1.47
N ALA A 72 -9.34 -0.96 -1.88
CA ALA A 72 -8.82 -2.12 -1.17
C ALA A 72 -8.26 -1.75 0.22
N ARG A 73 -7.88 -0.49 0.47
CA ARG A 73 -7.31 -0.05 1.76
C ARG A 73 -8.30 -0.13 2.94
N PRO A 74 -9.54 0.41 2.86
CA PRO A 74 -10.54 0.21 3.89
C PRO A 74 -10.80 -1.27 4.20
N LEU A 75 -10.91 -2.10 3.16
CA LEU A 75 -11.10 -3.55 3.31
C LEU A 75 -9.90 -4.19 4.01
N GLY A 76 -8.68 -3.87 3.58
CA GLY A 76 -7.44 -4.29 4.21
C GLY A 76 -7.38 -3.85 5.68
N GLY A 77 -7.75 -2.61 5.99
CA GLY A 77 -7.79 -2.07 7.34
C GLY A 77 -8.76 -2.82 8.26
N VAL A 78 -9.98 -3.13 7.79
CA VAL A 78 -10.96 -3.91 8.56
C VAL A 78 -10.45 -5.32 8.83
N VAL A 79 -9.92 -5.99 7.81
CA VAL A 79 -9.35 -7.35 7.95
C VAL A 79 -8.16 -7.31 8.90
N MET A 80 -7.21 -6.39 8.70
CA MET A 80 -6.03 -6.26 9.54
C MET A 80 -6.37 -5.90 10.98
N ALA A 81 -7.38 -5.06 11.22
CA ALA A 81 -7.86 -4.74 12.57
C ALA A 81 -8.44 -5.98 13.26
N HIS A 82 -9.30 -6.72 12.58
CA HIS A 82 -9.90 -7.95 13.13
C HIS A 82 -8.84 -9.00 13.53
N PHE A 83 -7.88 -9.25 12.64
CA PHE A 83 -6.81 -10.21 12.92
C PHE A 83 -5.79 -9.67 13.93
N GLY A 84 -5.53 -8.35 13.93
CA GLY A 84 -4.62 -7.68 14.85
C GLY A 84 -5.08 -7.72 16.31
N ASP A 85 -6.39 -7.60 16.53
CA ASP A 85 -7.00 -7.70 17.86
C ASP A 85 -6.95 -9.14 18.42
N ARG A 86 -6.95 -10.16 17.54
CA ARG A 86 -6.92 -11.58 17.94
C ARG A 86 -5.52 -12.20 18.04
N HIS A 87 -4.59 -11.82 17.16
CA HIS A 87 -3.27 -12.46 17.00
C HIS A 87 -2.10 -11.61 17.52
N GLY A 88 -2.38 -10.38 17.96
CA GLY A 88 -1.42 -9.46 18.56
C GLY A 88 -0.80 -8.50 17.55
N ARG A 89 -0.72 -7.22 17.94
CA ARG A 89 -0.30 -6.07 17.10
C ARG A 89 1.07 -6.25 16.44
N LYS A 90 2.01 -6.93 17.10
CA LYS A 90 3.39 -7.08 16.62
C LYS A 90 3.49 -8.03 15.41
N LYS A 91 2.71 -9.12 15.41
CA LYS A 91 2.63 -10.06 14.27
C LYS A 91 1.90 -9.43 13.10
N MET A 92 0.85 -8.66 13.39
CA MET A 92 0.09 -7.95 12.35
C MET A 92 0.93 -6.91 11.63
N PHE A 93 1.76 -6.15 12.36
CA PHE A 93 2.69 -5.19 11.76
C PHE A 93 3.66 -5.86 10.76
N ALA A 94 4.26 -6.99 11.15
CA ALA A 94 5.16 -7.73 10.26
C ALA A 94 4.42 -8.30 9.04
N PHE A 95 3.18 -8.78 9.23
CA PHE A 95 2.35 -9.28 8.14
C PHE A 95 2.00 -8.18 7.13
N SER A 96 1.61 -6.98 7.57
CA SER A 96 1.34 -5.84 6.68
C SER A 96 2.56 -5.46 5.85
N VAL A 97 3.75 -5.41 6.46
CA VAL A 97 5.00 -5.14 5.74
C VAL A 97 5.29 -6.21 4.69
N LEU A 98 5.07 -7.49 5.02
CA LEU A 98 5.25 -8.58 4.07
C LEU A 98 4.24 -8.53 2.91
N LEU A 99 2.98 -8.19 3.22
CA LEU A 99 1.92 -8.03 2.24
C LEU A 99 2.17 -6.85 1.30
N MET A 100 2.99 -5.89 1.69
CA MET A 100 3.41 -4.77 0.85
C MET A 100 4.62 -5.13 0.00
N ALA A 101 5.62 -5.80 0.59
CA ALA A 101 6.83 -6.20 -0.13
C ALA A 101 6.58 -7.29 -1.18
N ALA A 102 5.67 -8.24 -0.93
CA ALA A 102 5.42 -9.36 -1.82
C ALA A 102 4.83 -8.94 -3.19
N PRO A 103 3.76 -8.13 -3.27
CA PRO A 103 3.25 -7.61 -4.54
C PRO A 103 4.28 -6.77 -5.29
N THR A 104 5.05 -5.94 -4.60
CA THR A 104 6.11 -5.12 -5.24
C THR A 104 7.21 -5.99 -5.84
N LEU A 105 7.59 -7.08 -5.15
CA LEU A 105 8.51 -8.08 -5.70
C LEU A 105 7.90 -8.78 -6.93
N LEU A 106 6.63 -9.18 -6.85
CA LEU A 106 5.93 -9.83 -7.96
C LEU A 106 5.78 -8.90 -9.17
N MET A 107 5.52 -7.61 -8.97
CA MET A 107 5.51 -6.60 -10.04
C MET A 107 6.89 -6.45 -10.68
N GLY A 108 7.97 -6.44 -9.88
CA GLY A 108 9.33 -6.38 -10.41
C GLY A 108 9.78 -7.65 -11.15
N LEU A 109 9.21 -8.80 -10.80
CA LEU A 109 9.46 -10.08 -11.46
C LEU A 109 8.50 -10.35 -12.64
N LEU A 110 7.54 -9.46 -12.89
CA LEU A 110 6.56 -9.65 -13.96
C LEU A 110 7.25 -9.52 -15.33
N PRO A 111 7.21 -10.54 -16.20
CA PRO A 111 7.78 -10.43 -17.53
C PRO A 111 7.01 -9.39 -18.33
N GLY A 112 7.72 -8.46 -18.98
CA GLY A 112 7.08 -7.44 -19.82
C GLY A 112 6.41 -8.02 -21.07
N PHE A 113 5.65 -7.19 -21.78
CA PHE A 113 4.95 -7.54 -23.02
C PHE A 113 5.83 -8.19 -24.10
N GLY A 114 7.15 -7.93 -24.08
CA GLY A 114 8.11 -8.55 -24.99
C GLY A 114 8.26 -10.07 -24.83
N THR A 115 7.88 -10.64 -23.68
CA THR A 115 8.06 -12.07 -23.36
C THR A 115 6.76 -12.90 -23.35
N LEU A 116 5.59 -12.30 -23.09
CA LEU A 116 4.32 -13.05 -22.93
C LEU A 116 3.22 -12.72 -23.95
N GLY A 117 3.41 -11.74 -24.85
CA GLY A 117 2.43 -11.43 -25.91
C GLY A 117 1.02 -11.16 -25.35
N LEU A 118 -0.01 -11.78 -25.95
CA LEU A 118 -1.42 -11.66 -25.53
C LEU A 118 -1.76 -12.35 -24.20
N ALA A 119 -0.82 -13.11 -23.61
CA ALA A 119 -0.96 -13.72 -22.29
C ALA A 119 -0.25 -12.90 -21.20
N ALA A 120 0.34 -11.76 -21.55
CA ALA A 120 0.73 -10.76 -20.57
C ALA A 120 -0.56 -10.23 -19.90
N PRO A 121 -0.69 -10.30 -18.57
CA PRO A 121 -1.85 -9.77 -17.86
C PRO A 121 -1.97 -8.25 -18.03
#